data_AF-A0A7C3EK01-F1
#
_entry.id   AF-A0A7C3EK01-F1
#
_cell.length_a   1.000
_cell.length_b   1.000
_cell.length_c   1.000
_cell.angle_alpha   90.00
_cell.angle_beta   90.00
_cell.angle_gamma   90.00
#
_symmetry.space_group_name_H-M   'P 1'
#
loop_
_entity.id
_entity.type
_entity.pdbx_description
1 polymer ?
#
loop_
_entity_poly.entity_id
_entity_poly.type
_entity_poly.pdbx_seq_one_letter_code
_entity_poly.pdbx_strand_id
1 'polypeptide(L)'
;MINVRKTKTTIVGATGRPLGLLSIVGAVLLATAALWFEAPALADYSIGARIAHSPDDINTSNVPGLLTLSGNDATANASLPFEFYIEGTAYSTITISTNGWIEFGGNTCTSGCGTGNSDPANTCLPTSKHTNPFLAAYWDDAQTFGAHIRYGTVGQSPNRTFLIDYEVDINPGSEADAADDIRFQIQLHEGSNLITVQYRDSGYLANGQGATIGFQGAGGASATAHPLTCNGKILDDNRPNESWSVDVGRPGLVTLAALNAHSPDDISGFATLSGNENVATVPLPFAVTLEGASYNTVAISTNGWLEFGGNTSGSADPANECLPTGKHTNPFLAVYWDDMQTVASAIRYGTVGSAPNRTFIVDYQMETAPGGNDNDVYVQVQVHEMSNLISVRYWTAQFTADGQGATIGFQGAGGSAAVAYSLTCNGKILDDNAINEEGWSLHPKALGALSLHSGMAHSPDDINATNIPGLQSLSGNESTVTVTMPFSVVLNGVAYNTVAISTNGWIEFGGNTAGGADPNNAALPASNHSNPFLATYWDDMVTTGNHIRYGTVGSTGGRTFIIDSELQTVTG
;
A
#
# COMPACT_ATOMS: atom_id res chain seq x y z
N MET A 1 -0.04 -5.57 -12.91
CA MET A 1 0.32 -5.36 -11.50
C MET A 1 0.99 -6.61 -10.96
N ILE A 2 1.90 -6.47 -9.99
CA ILE A 2 2.46 -7.58 -9.25
C ILE A 2 2.17 -7.31 -7.77
N ASN A 3 1.49 -8.22 -7.10
CA ASN A 3 1.17 -8.14 -5.69
C ASN A 3 1.82 -9.33 -4.98
N VAL A 4 2.43 -9.09 -3.83
CA VAL A 4 3.14 -10.09 -3.03
C VAL A 4 2.64 -9.98 -1.60
N ARG A 5 2.11 -11.08 -1.06
CA ARG A 5 1.64 -11.17 0.33
C ARG A 5 2.30 -12.35 1.03
N LYS A 6 2.71 -12.17 2.27
CA LYS A 6 3.21 -13.24 3.14
C LYS A 6 2.12 -13.61 4.14
N THR A 7 1.73 -14.87 4.21
CA THR A 7 0.89 -15.42 5.28
C THR A 7 1.77 -15.98 6.40
N LYS A 8 1.29 -15.89 7.65
CA LYS A 8 2.07 -16.13 8.88
C LYS A 8 2.74 -17.50 8.89
N THR A 9 4.07 -17.54 8.85
CA THR A 9 4.88 -18.75 9.07
C THR A 9 5.26 -18.85 10.55
N THR A 10 4.88 -19.95 11.22
CA THR A 10 5.33 -20.24 12.59
C THR A 10 6.76 -20.76 12.54
N ILE A 11 7.73 -19.91 12.89
CA ILE A 11 9.13 -20.34 13.05
C ILE A 11 9.26 -21.00 14.43
N VAL A 12 9.54 -22.31 14.47
CA VAL A 12 9.92 -23.00 15.71
C VAL A 12 11.40 -22.74 15.93
N GLY A 13 11.73 -21.86 16.88
CA GLY A 13 13.10 -21.43 17.15
C GLY A 13 13.98 -22.52 17.78
N ALA A 14 15.26 -22.52 17.44
CA ALA A 14 16.32 -23.06 18.28
C ALA A 14 17.63 -22.28 18.13
N THR A 15 18.27 -22.06 19.28
CA THR A 15 19.45 -21.20 19.54
C THR A 15 20.79 -21.86 19.18
N GLY A 16 21.78 -21.10 18.68
CA GLY A 16 23.20 -21.52 18.82
C GLY A 16 24.27 -20.86 17.92
N ARG A 17 24.95 -19.84 18.48
CA ARG A 17 26.36 -19.33 18.41
C ARG A 17 27.35 -19.60 17.22
N PRO A 18 28.32 -18.67 16.97
CA PRO A 18 29.09 -18.54 15.72
C PRO A 18 30.57 -19.01 15.77
N LEU A 19 31.21 -19.17 14.59
CA LEU A 19 32.67 -19.16 14.30
C LEU A 19 32.84 -19.22 12.76
N GLY A 20 33.75 -18.56 12.04
CA GLY A 20 34.89 -17.69 12.36
C GLY A 20 35.46 -17.05 11.07
N LEU A 21 36.37 -16.10 11.24
CA LEU A 21 37.02 -15.27 10.20
C LEU A 21 37.84 -16.07 9.17
N LEU A 22 37.86 -15.60 7.91
CA LEU A 22 39.07 -15.60 7.10
C LEU A 22 39.11 -14.41 6.13
N SER A 23 40.22 -13.67 6.18
CA SER A 23 40.57 -12.50 5.37
C SER A 23 41.42 -12.87 4.16
N ILE A 24 41.17 -12.27 2.99
CA ILE A 24 42.18 -12.09 1.92
C ILE A 24 42.03 -10.71 1.27
N VAL A 25 43.17 -10.04 1.08
CA VAL A 25 43.37 -8.70 0.50
C VAL A 25 43.69 -8.81 -0.99
N GLY A 26 43.13 -7.89 -1.79
CA GLY A 26 43.88 -7.17 -2.84
C GLY A 26 43.44 -7.36 -4.29
N ALA A 27 42.92 -6.29 -4.90
CA ALA A 27 43.58 -5.62 -6.03
C ALA A 27 42.84 -4.34 -6.43
N VAL A 28 43.62 -3.27 -6.63
CA VAL A 28 43.22 -1.97 -7.18
C VAL A 28 43.16 -2.07 -8.70
N LEU A 29 42.10 -1.59 -9.34
CA LEU A 29 42.13 -1.17 -10.74
C LEU A 29 41.49 0.20 -10.91
N LEU A 30 42.31 1.17 -11.33
CA LEU A 30 41.85 2.43 -11.91
C LEU A 30 41.30 2.15 -13.32
N ALA A 31 40.09 2.61 -13.61
CA ALA A 31 39.61 2.79 -14.96
C ALA A 31 38.75 4.07 -15.06
N THR A 32 39.33 5.05 -15.74
CA THR A 32 38.77 6.21 -16.45
C THR A 32 37.27 6.48 -16.36
N ALA A 33 36.94 7.68 -15.85
CA ALA A 33 35.63 8.30 -15.94
C ALA A 33 35.23 8.57 -17.40
N ALA A 34 34.23 7.83 -17.89
CA ALA A 34 33.38 8.28 -18.97
C ALA A 34 32.05 8.72 -18.34
N LEU A 35 31.85 10.03 -18.24
CA LEU A 35 30.58 10.63 -17.83
C LEU A 35 29.55 10.39 -18.94
N TRP A 36 28.92 9.23 -18.91
CA TRP A 36 27.63 9.03 -19.57
C TRP A 36 26.57 9.52 -18.59
N PHE A 37 26.04 10.72 -18.84
CA PHE A 37 24.71 11.04 -18.33
C PHE A 37 23.73 10.15 -19.11
N GLU A 38 23.53 8.92 -18.64
CA GLU A 38 22.26 8.26 -18.89
C GLU A 38 21.22 9.10 -18.16
N ALA A 39 20.32 9.73 -18.92
CA ALA A 39 19.08 10.22 -18.34
C ALA A 39 18.48 9.04 -17.56
N PRO A 40 18.12 9.18 -16.28
CA PRO A 40 17.51 8.08 -15.55
C PRO A 40 16.32 7.61 -16.37
N ALA A 41 16.35 6.35 -16.80
CA ALA A 41 15.21 5.70 -17.40
C ALA A 41 14.03 5.96 -16.45
N LEU A 42 12.97 6.57 -16.96
CA LEU A 42 11.72 6.75 -16.22
C LEU A 42 11.29 5.36 -15.78
N ALA A 43 11.54 4.99 -14.52
CA ALA A 43 10.99 3.75 -14.03
C ALA A 43 9.47 3.95 -13.96
N ASP A 44 8.75 3.19 -14.79
CA ASP A 44 7.28 3.19 -14.92
C ASP A 44 6.58 2.56 -13.70
N TYR A 45 7.35 2.11 -12.69
CA TYR A 45 6.87 1.30 -11.58
C TYR A 45 7.06 2.02 -10.24
N SER A 46 6.03 1.98 -9.42
CA SER A 46 6.05 2.32 -8.00
C SER A 46 5.89 1.05 -7.19
N ILE A 47 6.59 0.96 -6.08
CA ILE A 47 6.36 -0.10 -5.07
C ILE A 47 5.57 0.53 -3.93
N GLY A 48 4.53 -0.16 -3.48
CA GLY A 48 3.96 0.10 -2.16
C GLY A 48 4.16 -1.14 -1.30
N ALA A 49 4.29 -0.94 0.00
CA ALA A 49 4.55 -2.04 0.92
C ALA A 49 3.82 -1.82 2.25
N ARG A 50 3.49 -2.94 2.90
CA ARG A 50 2.82 -3.01 4.21
C ARG A 50 3.63 -3.94 5.09
N ILE A 51 4.67 -3.39 5.69
CA ILE A 51 5.67 -4.17 6.41
C ILE A 51 5.97 -3.45 7.72
N ALA A 52 5.91 -4.19 8.82
CA ALA A 52 6.37 -3.73 10.12
C ALA A 52 7.05 -4.87 10.87
N HIS A 53 8.03 -4.50 11.70
CA HIS A 53 8.56 -5.38 12.74
C HIS A 53 7.57 -5.44 13.90
N SER A 54 7.44 -6.60 14.54
CA SER A 54 6.68 -6.68 15.79
C SER A 54 7.47 -6.00 16.93
N PRO A 55 6.79 -5.44 17.95
CA PRO A 55 7.46 -4.71 19.02
C PRO A 55 8.56 -5.49 19.76
N ASP A 56 8.42 -6.81 19.88
CA ASP A 56 9.40 -7.71 20.51
C ASP A 56 10.67 -7.90 19.67
N ASP A 57 10.58 -7.71 18.36
CA ASP A 57 11.73 -7.76 17.46
C ASP A 57 12.59 -6.48 17.50
N ILE A 58 12.07 -5.38 18.04
CA ILE A 58 12.75 -4.08 18.09
C ILE A 58 13.49 -3.95 19.44
N ASN A 59 14.60 -4.69 19.53
CA ASN A 59 15.48 -4.71 20.69
C ASN A 59 16.95 -4.61 20.26
N THR A 60 17.87 -4.34 21.20
CA THR A 60 19.29 -4.12 20.90
C THR A 60 20.02 -5.33 20.32
N SER A 61 19.45 -6.54 20.42
CA SER A 61 20.04 -7.76 19.83
C SER A 61 19.73 -7.86 18.34
N ASN A 62 18.50 -7.50 17.95
CA ASN A 62 18.01 -7.56 16.57
C ASN A 62 18.31 -6.27 15.79
N VAL A 63 18.38 -5.13 16.49
CA VAL A 63 18.69 -3.81 15.93
C VAL A 63 19.93 -3.26 16.64
N PRO A 64 21.14 -3.58 16.16
CA PRO A 64 22.37 -3.08 16.76
C PRO A 64 22.42 -1.55 16.77
N GLY A 65 22.70 -0.96 17.93
CA GLY A 65 22.73 0.50 18.10
C GLY A 65 21.36 1.17 18.14
N LEU A 66 20.29 0.42 18.46
CA LEU A 66 18.95 0.97 18.69
C LEU A 66 19.00 2.16 19.67
N LEU A 67 18.39 3.26 19.26
CA LEU A 67 18.24 4.48 20.04
C LEU A 67 16.78 4.68 20.45
N THR A 68 16.57 5.50 21.47
CA THR A 68 15.23 5.85 21.95
C THR A 68 15.03 7.37 21.99
N LEU A 69 13.77 7.78 21.87
CA LEU A 69 13.27 9.12 22.11
C LEU A 69 12.08 9.02 23.07
N SER A 70 11.96 9.97 23.99
CA SER A 70 10.94 9.96 25.03
C SER A 70 10.59 11.37 25.49
N GLY A 71 9.38 11.56 25.96
CA GLY A 71 8.90 12.79 26.56
C GLY A 71 7.66 13.32 25.85
N ASN A 72 7.35 14.57 26.20
CA ASN A 72 6.40 15.41 25.48
C ASN A 72 7.24 16.51 24.79
N ASP A 73 6.86 16.89 23.57
CA ASP A 73 7.51 17.96 22.83
C ASP A 73 9.03 17.80 22.70
N ALA A 74 9.51 16.60 22.35
CA ALA A 74 10.93 16.32 22.20
C ALA A 74 11.29 15.94 20.76
N THR A 75 12.49 16.34 20.33
CA THR A 75 13.05 15.95 19.04
C THR A 75 14.38 15.20 19.20
N ALA A 76 14.66 14.28 18.27
CA ALA A 76 15.96 13.64 18.11
C ALA A 76 16.45 13.81 16.67
N ASN A 77 17.73 14.18 16.50
CA ASN A 77 18.37 14.17 15.19
C ASN A 77 19.06 12.83 14.96
N ALA A 78 18.76 12.17 13.86
CA ALA A 78 19.39 10.91 13.47
C ALA A 78 20.12 11.06 12.13
N SER A 79 21.31 10.47 12.04
CA SER A 79 22.00 10.29 10.76
C SER A 79 21.46 9.03 10.09
N LEU A 80 21.11 9.15 8.81
CA LEU A 80 20.74 8.00 8.00
C LEU A 80 22.00 7.22 7.61
N PRO A 81 21.97 5.88 7.63
CA PRO A 81 23.13 5.06 7.29
C PRO A 81 23.40 5.02 5.76
N PHE A 82 22.48 5.59 4.96
CA PHE A 82 22.53 5.74 3.51
C PHE A 82 22.00 7.11 3.10
N GLU A 83 22.29 7.54 1.87
CA GLU A 83 21.61 8.67 1.25
C GLU A 83 20.17 8.27 0.89
N PHE A 84 19.20 9.04 1.38
CA PHE A 84 17.79 8.88 1.05
C PHE A 84 17.37 10.00 0.10
N TYR A 85 16.89 9.63 -1.09
CA TYR A 85 16.54 10.58 -2.13
C TYR A 85 15.05 10.96 -2.02
N ILE A 86 14.76 12.25 -1.96
CA ILE A 86 13.40 12.79 -2.06
C ILE A 86 13.39 13.76 -3.23
N GLU A 87 12.56 13.46 -4.22
CA GLU A 87 12.44 14.20 -5.48
C GLU A 87 13.81 14.48 -6.10
N GLY A 88 14.67 13.45 -6.13
CA GLY A 88 16.03 13.52 -6.65
C GLY A 88 17.06 14.24 -5.77
N THR A 89 16.67 14.81 -4.64
CA THR A 89 17.58 15.46 -3.67
C THR A 89 18.00 14.46 -2.59
N ALA A 90 19.30 14.33 -2.33
CA ALA A 90 19.83 13.41 -1.33
C ALA A 90 19.78 14.02 0.09
N TYR A 91 19.32 13.23 1.06
CA TYR A 91 19.27 13.56 2.47
C TYR A 91 19.99 12.47 3.28
N SER A 92 20.84 12.90 4.21
CA SER A 92 21.61 12.01 5.10
C SER A 92 21.23 12.15 6.57
N THR A 93 20.24 12.98 6.88
CA THR A 93 19.75 13.20 8.25
C THR A 93 18.24 13.33 8.28
N ILE A 94 17.65 13.00 9.43
CA ILE A 94 16.27 13.28 9.77
C ILE A 94 16.18 13.86 11.17
N THR A 95 15.15 14.66 11.42
CA THR A 95 14.67 14.94 12.78
C THR A 95 13.41 14.11 13.04
N ILE A 96 13.38 13.42 14.17
CA ILE A 96 12.27 12.62 14.69
C ILE A 96 11.61 13.41 15.82
N SER A 97 10.30 13.56 15.78
CA SER A 97 9.51 14.26 16.79
C SER A 97 8.67 13.29 17.62
N THR A 98 8.46 13.58 18.91
CA THR A 98 7.48 12.84 19.74
C THR A 98 6.06 13.04 19.24
N ASN A 99 5.78 14.17 18.56
CA ASN A 99 4.48 14.57 18.01
C ASN A 99 4.17 13.90 16.65
N GLY A 100 4.71 12.69 16.41
CA GLY A 100 4.35 11.82 15.28
C GLY A 100 4.73 12.31 13.87
N TRP A 101 5.68 13.24 13.76
CA TRP A 101 6.23 13.71 12.49
C TRP A 101 7.74 13.49 12.36
N ILE A 102 8.23 13.42 11.12
CA ILE A 102 9.67 13.47 10.80
C ILE A 102 9.96 14.50 9.71
N GLU A 103 11.14 15.12 9.77
CA GLU A 103 11.60 16.10 8.78
C GLU A 103 12.99 15.74 8.25
N PHE A 104 13.16 15.70 6.93
CA PHE A 104 14.41 15.31 6.28
C PHE A 104 15.38 16.49 6.18
N GLY A 105 16.68 16.28 6.39
CA GLY A 105 17.67 17.36 6.33
C GLY A 105 17.71 18.26 7.57
N GLY A 106 16.95 17.92 8.62
CA GLY A 106 16.91 18.62 9.89
C GLY A 106 15.65 19.47 10.09
N ASN A 107 15.38 19.81 11.34
CA ASN A 107 14.22 20.57 11.78
C ASN A 107 14.28 22.04 11.35
N THR A 108 13.31 22.49 10.56
CA THR A 108 13.22 23.89 10.13
C THR A 108 12.15 24.69 10.87
N CYS A 109 11.42 24.06 11.79
CA CYS A 109 10.45 24.71 12.65
C CYS A 109 11.17 25.47 13.78
N THR A 110 11.39 26.76 13.58
CA THR A 110 12.16 27.61 14.53
C THR A 110 11.31 28.51 15.43
N SER A 111 9.99 28.57 15.22
CA SER A 111 9.10 29.45 15.98
C SER A 111 7.69 28.90 16.06
N GLY A 112 7.12 28.84 17.27
CA GLY A 112 5.75 28.34 17.48
C GLY A 112 5.61 26.83 17.33
N CYS A 113 6.66 26.08 17.71
CA CYS A 113 6.80 24.63 17.51
C CYS A 113 6.93 23.89 18.84
N GLY A 114 6.18 24.31 19.87
CA GLY A 114 6.24 23.71 21.20
C GLY A 114 7.57 23.88 21.91
N THR A 115 7.73 23.14 23.01
CA THR A 115 9.06 22.97 23.62
C THR A 115 9.91 22.02 22.77
N GLY A 116 11.25 22.07 22.89
CA GLY A 116 12.14 21.17 22.13
C GLY A 116 12.07 21.26 20.59
N ASN A 117 11.40 22.29 20.04
CA ASN A 117 11.05 22.45 18.62
C ASN A 117 10.29 21.25 18.02
N SER A 118 9.57 20.51 18.86
CA SER A 118 8.65 19.45 18.47
C SER A 118 7.27 20.05 18.26
N ASP A 119 6.86 20.44 17.05
CA ASP A 119 5.58 21.12 16.85
C ASP A 119 4.39 20.22 17.24
N PRO A 120 3.61 20.57 18.29
CA PRO A 120 2.44 19.79 18.70
C PRO A 120 1.18 20.23 17.95
N ALA A 121 1.19 21.43 17.34
CA ALA A 121 0.02 22.01 16.71
C ALA A 121 -0.04 21.62 15.24
N ASN A 122 -0.74 20.52 14.96
CA ASN A 122 -0.93 20.04 13.61
C ASN A 122 -1.60 21.08 12.70
N THR A 123 -1.24 21.05 11.42
CA THR A 123 -1.86 21.89 10.38
C THR A 123 -1.96 21.11 9.09
N CYS A 124 -3.00 21.40 8.30
CA CYS A 124 -3.17 20.75 7.01
C CYS A 124 -1.96 21.03 6.10
N LEU A 125 -1.45 19.99 5.44
CA LEU A 125 -0.36 20.08 4.47
C LEU A 125 -0.82 20.78 3.18
N PRO A 126 0.00 21.62 2.54
CA PRO A 126 1.36 21.95 2.93
C PRO A 126 1.41 22.95 4.10
N THR A 127 2.27 22.67 5.08
CA THR A 127 2.51 23.57 6.21
C THR A 127 3.70 24.49 5.94
N SER A 128 3.59 25.76 6.35
CA SER A 128 4.66 26.75 6.21
C SER A 128 5.80 26.59 7.22
N LYS A 129 5.55 25.88 8.32
CA LYS A 129 6.50 25.79 9.45
C LYS A 129 7.65 24.80 9.18
N HIS A 130 7.40 23.80 8.35
CA HIS A 130 8.38 22.80 7.95
C HIS A 130 8.71 23.00 6.46
N THR A 131 9.89 23.56 6.20
CA THR A 131 10.34 23.95 4.86
C THR A 131 11.12 22.87 4.14
N ASN A 132 11.63 21.87 4.85
CA ASN A 132 12.20 20.66 4.26
C ASN A 132 11.10 19.60 3.99
N PRO A 133 11.41 18.49 3.29
CA PRO A 133 10.45 17.41 3.14
C PRO A 133 10.01 16.89 4.50
N PHE A 134 8.71 16.71 4.65
CA PHE A 134 8.07 16.50 5.94
C PHE A 134 7.04 15.38 5.83
N LEU A 135 7.13 14.42 6.75
CA LEU A 135 6.21 13.31 6.86
C LEU A 135 5.44 13.47 8.16
N ALA A 136 4.13 13.70 8.03
CA ALA A 136 3.18 13.62 9.13
C ALA A 136 2.66 12.18 9.18
N ALA A 137 3.29 11.32 9.98
CA ALA A 137 2.84 9.93 10.12
C ALA A 137 1.57 9.86 10.98
N TYR A 138 1.56 10.62 12.08
CA TYR A 138 0.35 10.95 12.85
C TYR A 138 0.67 12.26 13.59
N TRP A 139 0.63 13.39 12.88
CA TRP A 139 1.05 14.66 13.47
C TRP A 139 -0.07 15.24 14.33
N ASP A 140 0.15 15.25 15.64
CA ASP A 140 -0.70 15.83 16.69
C ASP A 140 0.16 16.09 17.95
N ASP A 141 -0.42 16.67 18.99
CA ASP A 141 0.19 16.79 20.33
C ASP A 141 0.26 15.40 20.97
N ALA A 142 1.42 14.77 20.94
CA ALA A 142 1.59 13.39 21.38
C ALA A 142 2.72 13.26 22.41
N GLN A 143 2.45 12.46 23.43
CA GLN A 143 3.38 12.13 24.49
C GLN A 143 3.76 10.65 24.42
N THR A 144 5.04 10.33 24.56
CA THR A 144 5.46 8.93 24.54
C THR A 144 5.01 8.17 25.79
N PHE A 145 4.58 6.91 25.64
CA PHE A 145 4.60 5.99 26.78
C PHE A 145 6.07 5.81 27.22
N GLY A 146 6.40 6.08 28.48
CA GLY A 146 7.76 5.88 29.01
C GLY A 146 8.88 6.27 28.02
N ALA A 147 9.74 5.31 27.64
CA ALA A 147 10.78 5.47 26.61
C ALA A 147 10.48 4.74 25.27
N HIS A 148 9.30 4.96 24.68
CA HIS A 148 8.74 4.05 23.66
C HIS A 148 8.71 4.61 22.23
N ILE A 149 9.51 5.63 21.90
CA ILE A 149 9.95 5.80 20.50
C ILE A 149 11.30 5.12 20.34
N ARG A 150 11.41 4.15 19.43
CA ARG A 150 12.63 3.35 19.18
C ARG A 150 13.02 3.49 17.72
N TYR A 151 14.29 3.74 17.42
CA TYR A 151 14.73 3.87 16.03
C TYR A 151 16.13 3.31 15.82
N GLY A 152 16.37 2.78 14.63
CA GLY A 152 17.63 2.14 14.29
C GLY A 152 17.64 1.59 12.87
N THR A 153 18.70 0.88 12.54
CA THR A 153 18.92 0.32 11.19
C THR A 153 18.99 -1.19 11.24
N VAL A 154 18.31 -1.84 10.31
CA VAL A 154 18.41 -3.28 10.04
C VAL A 154 18.87 -3.51 8.60
N GLY A 155 19.28 -4.75 8.30
CA GLY A 155 19.76 -5.15 6.98
C GLY A 155 21.23 -4.82 6.74
N GLN A 156 21.69 -5.09 5.52
CA GLN A 156 23.07 -4.88 5.07
C GLN A 156 23.08 -4.01 3.81
N SER A 157 24.10 -3.17 3.65
CA SER A 157 24.22 -2.35 2.44
C SER A 157 24.37 -3.26 1.21
N PRO A 158 23.73 -2.92 0.07
CA PRO A 158 22.95 -1.71 -0.23
C PRO A 158 21.42 -1.82 0.03
N ASN A 159 20.95 -2.76 0.85
CA ASN A 159 19.51 -2.98 1.13
C ASN A 159 19.19 -2.87 2.63
N ARG A 160 19.58 -1.76 3.27
CA ARG A 160 19.24 -1.45 4.67
C ARG A 160 17.84 -0.83 4.78
N THR A 161 17.27 -0.94 5.96
CA THR A 161 16.05 -0.23 6.35
C THR A 161 16.30 0.55 7.62
N PHE A 162 15.98 1.84 7.61
CA PHE A 162 15.92 2.66 8.82
C PHE A 162 14.48 2.65 9.34
N LEU A 163 14.27 2.12 10.54
CA LEU A 163 12.94 2.00 11.14
C LEU A 163 12.79 2.96 12.33
N ILE A 164 11.58 3.48 12.52
CA ILE A 164 11.17 4.30 13.65
C ILE A 164 9.85 3.74 14.15
N ASP A 165 9.83 3.35 15.40
CA ASP A 165 8.69 2.72 16.06
C ASP A 165 8.12 3.68 17.09
N TYR A 166 6.83 3.98 16.98
CA TYR A 166 6.10 4.87 17.85
C TYR A 166 5.12 4.09 18.71
N GLU A 167 5.16 4.35 20.01
CA GLU A 167 4.08 4.06 20.94
C GLU A 167 3.84 5.35 21.76
N VAL A 168 2.74 6.03 21.44
CA VAL A 168 2.42 7.36 21.98
C VAL A 168 0.95 7.49 22.36
N ASP A 169 0.67 8.46 23.21
CA ASP A 169 -0.64 8.88 23.69
C ASP A 169 -0.93 10.30 23.20
N ILE A 170 -2.09 10.52 22.59
CA ILE A 170 -2.51 11.81 22.03
C ILE A 170 -3.13 12.75 23.07
N ASN A 171 -3.59 12.24 24.21
CA ASN A 171 -4.14 13.09 25.27
C ASN A 171 -3.85 12.51 26.67
N PRO A 172 -2.63 12.72 27.21
CA PRO A 172 -2.22 12.22 28.52
C PRO A 172 -3.01 12.80 29.71
N GLY A 173 -3.93 13.74 29.46
CA GLY A 173 -4.89 14.22 30.46
C GLY A 173 -6.14 13.35 30.59
N SER A 174 -6.37 12.38 29.69
CA SER A 174 -7.61 11.63 29.52
C SER A 174 -7.39 10.11 29.52
N GLU A 175 -6.79 9.61 30.60
CA GLU A 175 -6.30 8.23 30.79
C GLU A 175 -7.40 7.13 30.94
N ALA A 176 -8.61 7.34 30.45
CA ALA A 176 -9.65 6.31 30.51
C ALA A 176 -9.48 5.31 29.36
N ASP A 177 -8.99 4.12 29.70
CA ASP A 177 -9.04 2.91 28.88
C ASP A 177 -8.18 2.89 27.60
N ALA A 178 -7.02 3.56 27.57
CA ALA A 178 -6.11 3.58 26.41
C ALA A 178 -6.81 4.06 25.11
N ALA A 179 -7.83 4.90 25.27
CA ALA A 179 -8.72 5.36 24.21
C ALA A 179 -8.02 6.18 23.12
N ASP A 180 -6.92 6.82 23.47
CA ASP A 180 -6.10 7.76 22.71
C ASP A 180 -4.67 7.24 22.46
N ASP A 181 -4.41 5.97 22.80
CA ASP A 181 -3.18 5.29 22.46
C ASP A 181 -3.07 5.09 20.95
N ILE A 182 -1.88 5.28 20.40
CA ILE A 182 -1.56 4.89 19.03
C ILE A 182 -0.18 4.27 18.91
N ARG A 183 -0.11 3.19 18.12
CA ARG A 183 1.11 2.41 17.88
C ARG A 183 1.32 2.28 16.38
N PHE A 184 2.42 2.84 15.88
CA PHE A 184 2.73 2.79 14.45
C PHE A 184 4.23 2.69 14.19
N GLN A 185 4.60 2.28 12.99
CA GLN A 185 5.98 2.16 12.55
C GLN A 185 6.18 2.85 11.21
N ILE A 186 7.31 3.57 11.11
CA ILE A 186 7.81 4.16 9.87
C ILE A 186 9.02 3.35 9.43
N GLN A 187 9.12 3.03 8.14
CA GLN A 187 10.35 2.48 7.55
C GLN A 187 10.80 3.29 6.35
N LEU A 188 12.11 3.57 6.27
CA LEU A 188 12.79 4.18 5.14
C LEU A 188 13.69 3.12 4.49
N HIS A 189 13.44 2.81 3.22
CA HIS A 189 14.12 1.71 2.52
C HIS A 189 15.27 2.22 1.62
N GLU A 190 16.48 1.70 1.83
CA GLU A 190 17.67 2.02 1.02
C GLU A 190 17.47 1.63 -0.44
N GLY A 191 17.86 2.50 -1.36
CA GLY A 191 17.82 2.27 -2.81
C GLY A 191 16.44 2.51 -3.45
N SER A 192 15.36 2.01 -2.85
CA SER A 192 13.99 2.26 -3.37
C SER A 192 13.48 3.65 -3.03
N ASN A 193 13.97 4.26 -1.94
CA ASN A 193 13.45 5.51 -1.37
C ASN A 193 11.95 5.44 -1.04
N LEU A 194 11.47 4.23 -0.73
CA LEU A 194 10.12 4.01 -0.25
C LEU A 194 10.05 4.39 1.24
N ILE A 195 9.02 5.13 1.60
CA ILE A 195 8.60 5.34 2.98
C ILE A 195 7.35 4.49 3.20
N THR A 196 7.32 3.68 4.25
CA THR A 196 6.12 2.96 4.70
C THR A 196 5.70 3.45 6.08
N VAL A 197 4.40 3.56 6.31
CA VAL A 197 3.79 3.86 7.60
C VAL A 197 2.75 2.78 7.87
N GLN A 198 2.94 2.04 8.97
CA GLN A 198 2.07 0.96 9.39
C GLN A 198 1.51 1.25 10.78
N TYR A 199 0.20 1.45 10.86
CA TYR A 199 -0.53 1.48 12.13
C TYR A 199 -0.76 0.04 12.56
N ARG A 200 -0.37 -0.28 13.79
CA ARG A 200 -0.59 -1.59 14.40
C ARG A 200 -1.88 -1.61 15.20
N ASP A 201 -2.13 -0.51 15.88
CA ASP A 201 -3.24 -0.34 16.81
C ASP A 201 -3.48 1.17 17.03
N SER A 202 -4.75 1.54 17.13
CA SER A 202 -5.20 2.91 17.41
C SER A 202 -6.47 2.84 18.25
N GLY A 203 -6.48 3.56 19.37
CA GLY A 203 -7.68 3.74 20.15
C GLY A 203 -8.73 4.59 19.42
N TYR A 204 -9.99 4.50 19.86
CA TYR A 204 -11.14 5.17 19.24
C TYR A 204 -11.10 6.71 19.24
N LEU A 205 -10.23 7.31 20.05
CA LEU A 205 -9.93 8.74 20.04
C LEU A 205 -8.71 9.10 19.19
N ALA A 206 -7.90 8.12 18.78
CA ALA A 206 -6.69 8.24 17.95
C ALA A 206 -6.91 7.80 16.49
N ASN A 207 -8.08 8.11 15.93
CA ASN A 207 -8.50 7.73 14.57
C ASN A 207 -8.21 8.79 13.48
N GLY A 208 -7.42 9.82 13.82
CA GLY A 208 -7.05 10.92 12.90
C GLY A 208 -7.90 12.19 13.01
N GLN A 209 -8.93 12.22 13.87
CA GLN A 209 -9.81 13.39 14.07
C GLN A 209 -9.10 14.67 14.55
N GLY A 210 -7.96 14.53 15.24
CA GLY A 210 -7.10 15.63 15.68
C GLY A 210 -5.78 15.74 14.89
N ALA A 211 -5.50 14.81 13.99
CA ALA A 211 -4.17 14.64 13.42
C ALA A 211 -4.09 15.04 11.94
N THR A 212 -2.87 15.38 11.51
CA THR A 212 -2.53 15.45 10.08
C THR A 212 -1.79 14.18 9.69
N ILE A 213 -2.19 13.55 8.58
CA ILE A 213 -1.53 12.35 8.03
C ILE A 213 -1.21 12.60 6.57
N GLY A 214 0.05 12.42 6.18
CA GLY A 214 0.51 12.55 4.81
C GLY A 214 1.96 12.97 4.66
N PHE A 215 2.34 13.27 3.43
CA PHE A 215 3.69 13.68 3.05
C PHE A 215 3.66 15.03 2.33
N GLN A 216 4.67 15.87 2.54
CA GLN A 216 4.94 17.02 1.68
C GLN A 216 6.43 17.07 1.28
N GLY A 217 6.69 17.56 0.08
CA GLY A 217 8.04 17.86 -0.37
C GLY A 217 8.64 19.10 0.31
N ALA A 218 9.79 19.53 -0.17
CA ALA A 218 10.42 20.78 0.27
C ALA A 218 9.65 22.02 -0.25
N GLY A 219 9.78 23.14 0.46
CA GLY A 219 9.23 24.45 0.06
C GLY A 219 8.19 25.04 1.01
N GLY A 220 7.93 24.39 2.16
CA GLY A 220 6.95 24.86 3.15
C GLY A 220 5.57 25.04 2.52
N ALA A 221 4.99 26.23 2.64
CA ALA A 221 3.67 26.53 2.08
C ALA A 221 3.56 26.37 0.54
N SER A 222 4.69 26.35 -0.17
CA SER A 222 4.74 26.13 -1.62
C SER A 222 5.09 24.70 -2.01
N ALA A 223 5.25 23.80 -1.03
CA ALA A 223 5.54 22.39 -1.29
C ALA A 223 4.38 21.71 -2.02
N THR A 224 4.71 20.71 -2.84
CA THR A 224 3.72 19.74 -3.30
C THR A 224 3.41 18.81 -2.13
N ALA A 225 2.12 18.68 -1.80
CA ALA A 225 1.65 17.85 -0.70
C ALA A 225 0.83 16.67 -1.21
N HIS A 226 1.01 15.53 -0.55
CA HIS A 226 0.30 14.27 -0.75
C HIS A 226 -0.38 13.87 0.57
N PRO A 227 -1.42 14.59 1.01
CA PRO A 227 -2.10 14.28 2.25
C PRO A 227 -3.08 13.11 2.12
N LEU A 228 -3.28 12.41 3.22
CA LEU A 228 -4.43 11.51 3.41
C LEU A 228 -5.55 12.22 4.17
N THR A 229 -5.23 12.97 5.23
CA THR A 229 -6.24 13.73 5.99
C THR A 229 -5.63 14.90 6.77
N CYS A 230 -6.49 15.80 7.22
CA CYS A 230 -6.23 16.77 8.27
C CYS A 230 -7.48 16.89 9.14
N ASN A 231 -7.37 16.56 10.43
CA ASN A 231 -8.48 16.59 11.39
C ASN A 231 -9.71 15.79 10.90
N GLY A 232 -9.46 14.62 10.33
CA GLY A 232 -10.48 13.78 9.72
C GLY A 232 -10.24 12.33 10.08
N LYS A 233 -11.28 11.69 10.60
CA LYS A 233 -11.27 10.25 10.88
C LYS A 233 -10.99 9.47 9.60
N ILE A 234 -9.88 8.74 9.52
CA ILE A 234 -9.54 7.90 8.35
C ILE A 234 -8.88 6.57 8.73
N LEU A 235 -8.68 6.35 10.02
CA LEU A 235 -8.24 5.10 10.62
C LEU A 235 -9.45 4.45 11.30
N ASP A 236 -9.45 3.14 11.28
CA ASP A 236 -10.48 2.27 11.80
C ASP A 236 -9.97 1.68 13.12
N ASP A 237 -10.44 2.22 14.24
CA ASP A 237 -10.10 1.77 15.59
C ASP A 237 -10.64 0.37 15.91
N ASN A 238 -11.49 -0.19 15.05
CA ASN A 238 -11.92 -1.58 15.13
C ASN A 238 -11.07 -2.49 14.24
N ARG A 239 -10.08 -1.93 13.52
CA ARG A 239 -9.20 -2.64 12.60
C ARG A 239 -7.72 -2.47 12.92
N PRO A 240 -6.99 -3.57 13.11
CA PRO A 240 -5.55 -3.50 13.06
C PRO A 240 -5.06 -3.44 11.61
N ASN A 241 -3.82 -2.98 11.46
CA ASN A 241 -2.99 -3.11 10.26
C ASN A 241 -3.32 -2.17 9.08
N GLU A 242 -3.87 -0.97 9.29
CA GLU A 242 -3.87 0.02 8.21
C GLU A 242 -2.46 0.52 7.92
N SER A 243 -2.26 0.90 6.66
CA SER A 243 -0.98 1.44 6.23
C SER A 243 -1.09 2.28 4.99
N TRP A 244 -0.06 3.07 4.80
CA TRP A 244 0.21 3.77 3.57
C TRP A 244 1.70 3.84 3.32
N SER A 245 2.04 4.15 2.08
CA SER A 245 3.42 4.26 1.64
C SER A 245 3.55 5.34 0.60
N VAL A 246 4.72 5.97 0.55
CA VAL A 246 5.05 6.97 -0.46
C VAL A 246 6.40 6.66 -1.10
N ASP A 247 6.41 6.45 -2.42
CA ASP A 247 7.63 6.39 -3.23
C ASP A 247 8.01 7.82 -3.60
N VAL A 248 9.13 8.30 -3.06
CA VAL A 248 9.55 9.71 -3.15
C VAL A 248 10.85 9.91 -3.93
N GLY A 249 11.50 8.84 -4.39
CA GLY A 249 12.87 8.94 -4.92
C GLY A 249 13.02 9.81 -6.17
N ARG A 250 11.95 9.94 -6.96
CA ARG A 250 11.99 10.48 -8.32
C ARG A 250 11.32 11.85 -8.41
N PRO A 251 12.00 12.88 -8.98
CA PRO A 251 11.41 14.21 -9.15
C PRO A 251 10.08 14.18 -9.90
N GLY A 252 9.03 14.77 -9.32
CA GLY A 252 7.72 14.90 -9.94
C GLY A 252 6.94 13.60 -10.14
N LEU A 253 7.41 12.47 -9.57
CA LEU A 253 6.80 11.14 -9.71
C LEU A 253 6.42 10.51 -8.36
N VAL A 254 6.24 11.35 -7.34
CA VAL A 254 5.82 10.90 -6.01
C VAL A 254 4.55 10.06 -6.15
N THR A 255 4.58 8.85 -5.60
CA THR A 255 3.46 7.92 -5.70
C THR A 255 3.00 7.50 -4.31
N LEU A 256 1.76 7.80 -4.00
CA LEU A 256 1.11 7.40 -2.76
C LEU A 256 0.37 6.08 -2.97
N ALA A 257 0.33 5.25 -1.94
CA ALA A 257 -0.59 4.12 -1.88
C ALA A 257 -1.08 3.95 -0.44
N ALA A 258 -2.37 3.67 -0.27
CA ALA A 258 -2.96 3.51 1.05
C ALA A 258 -4.02 2.42 1.05
N LEU A 259 -4.16 1.72 2.17
CA LEU A 259 -5.25 0.81 2.49
C LEU A 259 -5.55 1.12 3.94
N ASN A 260 -6.37 2.13 4.09
CA ASN A 260 -6.91 2.63 5.34
C ASN A 260 -8.42 2.75 5.13
N ALA A 261 -9.17 2.63 6.22
CA ALA A 261 -10.62 2.74 6.20
C ALA A 261 -11.05 3.49 7.45
N HIS A 262 -12.25 4.04 7.39
CA HIS A 262 -12.95 4.62 8.52
C HIS A 262 -13.79 3.54 9.18
N SER A 263 -13.88 3.52 10.50
CA SER A 263 -14.77 2.61 11.22
C SER A 263 -16.22 2.82 10.75
N PRO A 264 -16.95 1.78 10.31
CA PRO A 264 -18.32 1.93 9.82
C PRO A 264 -19.30 2.52 10.83
N ASP A 265 -19.04 2.38 12.13
CA ASP A 265 -19.83 2.90 13.25
C ASP A 265 -19.56 4.39 13.54
N ASP A 266 -18.42 4.92 13.12
CA ASP A 266 -18.09 6.34 13.22
C ASP A 266 -18.76 7.20 12.12
N ILE A 267 -19.47 6.59 11.17
CA ILE A 267 -20.11 7.25 10.02
C ILE A 267 -21.47 7.86 10.43
N SER A 268 -21.43 8.98 11.15
CA SER A 268 -22.61 9.76 11.55
C SER A 268 -22.82 11.00 10.67
N GLY A 269 -24.09 11.33 10.36
CA GLY A 269 -24.45 12.51 9.57
C GLY A 269 -24.24 12.38 8.05
N PHE A 270 -23.86 11.19 7.57
CA PHE A 270 -23.70 10.91 6.15
C PHE A 270 -25.05 10.74 5.46
N ALA A 271 -25.08 11.06 4.16
CA ALA A 271 -26.23 10.80 3.31
C ALA A 271 -26.29 9.30 2.95
N THR A 272 -27.49 8.81 2.67
CA THR A 272 -27.73 7.41 2.34
C THR A 272 -28.26 7.22 0.92
N LEU A 273 -27.93 6.10 0.30
CA LEU A 273 -28.50 5.57 -0.94
C LEU A 273 -28.89 4.12 -0.68
N SER A 274 -30.15 3.75 -0.94
CA SER A 274 -30.68 2.42 -0.66
C SER A 274 -31.52 1.88 -1.81
N GLY A 275 -31.81 0.58 -1.77
CA GLY A 275 -32.65 -0.14 -2.71
C GLY A 275 -31.85 -0.97 -3.71
N ASN A 276 -32.55 -1.36 -4.78
CA ASN A 276 -31.97 -2.03 -5.93
C ASN A 276 -32.06 -1.10 -7.15
N GLU A 277 -31.09 -1.20 -8.06
CA GLU A 277 -30.96 -0.38 -9.28
C GLU A 277 -31.13 1.14 -9.10
N ASN A 278 -30.59 1.71 -8.02
CA ASN A 278 -30.62 3.15 -7.78
C ASN A 278 -29.26 3.81 -8.02
N VAL A 279 -29.28 5.06 -8.49
CA VAL A 279 -28.07 5.88 -8.67
C VAL A 279 -28.29 7.27 -8.08
N ALA A 280 -27.32 7.75 -7.31
CA ALA A 280 -27.25 9.14 -6.86
C ALA A 280 -26.10 9.86 -7.57
N THR A 281 -26.37 11.01 -8.20
CA THR A 281 -25.30 11.92 -8.67
C THR A 281 -25.11 13.02 -7.64
N VAL A 282 -23.94 13.06 -7.01
CA VAL A 282 -23.67 13.93 -5.88
C VAL A 282 -22.56 14.95 -6.22
N PRO A 283 -22.70 16.22 -5.82
CA PRO A 283 -21.60 17.17 -5.87
C PRO A 283 -20.46 16.72 -4.95
N LEU A 284 -19.22 16.75 -5.45
CA LEU A 284 -18.05 16.50 -4.63
C LEU A 284 -17.70 17.75 -3.80
N PRO A 285 -17.26 17.58 -2.54
CA PRO A 285 -16.86 18.68 -1.66
C PRO A 285 -15.60 19.44 -2.16
N PHE A 286 -14.82 18.82 -3.04
CA PHE A 286 -13.64 19.33 -3.73
C PHE A 286 -13.56 18.72 -5.13
N ALA A 287 -12.82 19.37 -6.03
CA ALA A 287 -12.57 18.81 -7.35
C ALA A 287 -11.56 17.66 -7.26
N VAL A 288 -11.85 16.55 -7.92
CA VAL A 288 -10.94 15.40 -8.07
C VAL A 288 -10.31 15.47 -9.45
N THR A 289 -8.99 15.43 -9.52
CA THR A 289 -8.27 15.47 -10.80
C THR A 289 -7.82 14.07 -11.20
N LEU A 290 -8.37 13.57 -12.29
CA LEU A 290 -8.05 12.27 -12.88
C LEU A 290 -7.59 12.49 -14.32
N GLU A 291 -6.44 11.92 -14.69
CA GLU A 291 -5.89 12.02 -16.04
C GLU A 291 -5.74 13.47 -16.57
N GLY A 292 -5.53 14.44 -15.67
CA GLY A 292 -5.41 15.86 -16.00
C GLY A 292 -6.74 16.62 -16.15
N ALA A 293 -7.89 15.95 -16.02
CA ALA A 293 -9.21 16.57 -16.01
C ALA A 293 -9.79 16.64 -14.59
N SER A 294 -10.47 17.74 -14.26
CA SER A 294 -11.09 17.94 -12.94
C SER A 294 -12.58 17.64 -12.96
N TYR A 295 -13.03 16.83 -12.00
CA TYR A 295 -14.41 16.40 -11.82
C TYR A 295 -14.98 16.94 -10.52
N ASN A 296 -16.19 17.49 -10.58
CA ASN A 296 -16.87 18.13 -9.42
C ASN A 296 -18.11 17.37 -8.95
N THR A 297 -18.40 16.23 -9.57
CA THR A 297 -19.53 15.36 -9.24
C THR A 297 -19.07 13.91 -9.30
N VAL A 298 -19.78 13.03 -8.60
CA VAL A 298 -19.63 11.59 -8.72
C VAL A 298 -21.02 10.95 -8.73
N ALA A 299 -21.23 9.99 -9.63
CA ALA A 299 -22.37 9.09 -9.56
C ALA A 299 -22.02 7.89 -8.71
N ILE A 300 -22.93 7.48 -7.82
CA ILE A 300 -22.81 6.35 -6.90
C ILE A 300 -23.98 5.42 -7.19
N SER A 301 -23.72 4.17 -7.54
CA SER A 301 -24.73 3.17 -7.88
C SER A 301 -24.88 2.11 -6.80
N THR A 302 -26.10 1.59 -6.61
CA THR A 302 -26.34 0.41 -5.78
C THR A 302 -25.72 -0.87 -6.35
N ASN A 303 -25.31 -0.87 -7.61
CA ASN A 303 -24.62 -1.98 -8.30
C ASN A 303 -23.08 -1.95 -8.12
N GLY A 304 -22.58 -1.38 -7.02
CA GLY A 304 -21.16 -1.45 -6.65
C GLY A 304 -20.18 -0.70 -7.56
N TRP A 305 -20.59 0.44 -8.13
CA TRP A 305 -19.71 1.30 -8.94
C TRP A 305 -19.88 2.79 -8.67
N LEU A 306 -18.83 3.56 -9.01
CA LEU A 306 -18.83 5.03 -9.05
C LEU A 306 -18.37 5.55 -10.42
N GLU A 307 -18.88 6.71 -10.83
CA GLU A 307 -18.46 7.38 -12.07
C GLU A 307 -18.24 8.89 -11.84
N PHE A 308 -17.00 9.36 -12.03
CA PHE A 308 -16.61 10.76 -11.79
C PHE A 308 -17.08 11.66 -12.94
N GLY A 309 -17.81 12.73 -12.65
CA GLY A 309 -18.43 13.59 -13.67
C GLY A 309 -19.88 13.26 -13.97
N GLY A 310 -20.44 12.22 -13.35
CA GLY A 310 -21.85 11.84 -13.45
C GLY A 310 -22.09 10.56 -14.24
N ASN A 311 -23.32 10.04 -14.16
CA ASN A 311 -23.73 8.77 -14.75
C ASN A 311 -23.90 8.89 -16.27
N THR A 312 -22.97 8.32 -17.05
CA THR A 312 -23.04 8.35 -18.52
C THR A 312 -23.74 7.14 -19.13
N SER A 313 -23.90 6.04 -18.37
CA SER A 313 -24.70 4.88 -18.80
C SER A 313 -26.21 5.18 -18.80
N GLY A 314 -26.64 6.16 -18.00
CA GLY A 314 -28.03 6.59 -17.85
C GLY A 314 -28.90 5.60 -17.05
N SER A 315 -28.29 4.59 -16.42
CA SER A 315 -28.97 3.58 -15.59
C SER A 315 -28.11 3.18 -14.39
N ALA A 316 -28.60 2.27 -13.55
CA ALA A 316 -27.79 1.66 -12.49
C ALA A 316 -26.85 0.56 -12.98
N ASP A 317 -27.00 0.13 -14.25
CA ASP A 317 -26.18 -0.88 -14.94
C ASP A 317 -25.84 -2.11 -14.09
N PRO A 318 -26.79 -3.04 -13.89
CA PRO A 318 -26.57 -4.26 -13.09
C PRO A 318 -25.73 -5.32 -13.83
N ALA A 319 -25.49 -5.19 -15.13
CA ALA A 319 -24.78 -6.20 -15.90
C ALA A 319 -23.31 -5.80 -16.09
N ASN A 320 -22.43 -6.46 -15.33
CA ASN A 320 -21.00 -6.21 -15.39
C ASN A 320 -20.35 -6.63 -16.72
N GLU A 321 -19.28 -5.93 -17.07
CA GLU A 321 -18.42 -6.22 -18.21
C GLU A 321 -16.95 -6.03 -17.82
N CYS A 322 -16.03 -6.66 -18.56
CA CYS A 322 -14.61 -6.42 -18.34
C CYS A 322 -14.22 -5.00 -18.81
N LEU A 323 -13.36 -4.32 -18.04
CA LEU A 323 -12.87 -3.00 -18.41
C LEU A 323 -11.81 -3.10 -19.56
N PRO A 324 -11.75 -2.12 -20.47
CA PRO A 324 -12.62 -0.94 -20.54
C PRO A 324 -13.99 -1.26 -21.17
N THR A 325 -15.07 -0.77 -20.56
CA THR A 325 -16.43 -0.82 -21.11
C THR A 325 -16.79 0.49 -21.84
N GLY A 326 -17.60 0.37 -22.89
CA GLY A 326 -18.14 1.50 -23.63
C GLY A 326 -19.36 2.16 -22.98
N LYS A 327 -19.97 1.52 -21.95
CA LYS A 327 -21.17 2.03 -21.29
C LYS A 327 -20.90 3.23 -20.39
N HIS A 328 -19.69 3.32 -19.84
CA HIS A 328 -19.23 4.40 -18.98
C HIS A 328 -18.12 5.17 -19.68
N THR A 329 -18.42 6.41 -20.08
CA THR A 329 -17.52 7.26 -20.88
C THR A 329 -16.68 8.22 -20.04
N ASN A 330 -17.06 8.42 -18.77
CA ASN A 330 -16.26 9.14 -17.79
C ASN A 330 -15.36 8.17 -16.98
N PRO A 331 -14.42 8.67 -16.14
CA PRO A 331 -13.65 7.80 -15.26
C PRO A 331 -14.56 6.99 -14.34
N PHE A 332 -14.40 5.67 -14.40
CA PHE A 332 -15.31 4.71 -13.82
C PHE A 332 -14.56 3.78 -12.87
N LEU A 333 -15.08 3.68 -11.65
CA LEU A 333 -14.57 2.86 -10.57
C LEU A 333 -15.54 1.72 -10.32
N ALA A 334 -15.18 0.51 -10.76
CA ALA A 334 -15.88 -0.72 -10.42
C ALA A 334 -15.35 -1.21 -9.05
N VAL A 335 -16.09 -0.93 -7.99
CA VAL A 335 -15.72 -1.34 -6.62
C VAL A 335 -15.99 -2.83 -6.45
N TYR A 336 -17.20 -3.25 -6.83
CA TYR A 336 -17.63 -4.63 -6.98
C TYR A 336 -18.82 -4.57 -7.94
N TRP A 337 -18.54 -4.32 -9.22
CA TRP A 337 -19.60 -4.09 -10.20
C TRP A 337 -20.22 -5.42 -10.62
N ASP A 338 -21.48 -5.61 -10.27
CA ASP A 338 -22.35 -6.75 -10.58
C ASP A 338 -23.82 -6.31 -10.34
N ASP A 339 -24.76 -7.24 -10.46
CA ASP A 339 -26.15 -7.06 -10.05
C ASP A 339 -26.21 -7.08 -8.50
N MET A 340 -26.18 -5.90 -7.88
CA MET A 340 -26.10 -5.74 -6.42
C MET A 340 -27.26 -4.90 -5.89
N GLN A 341 -27.69 -5.23 -4.67
CA GLN A 341 -28.68 -4.48 -3.92
C GLN A 341 -28.14 -4.12 -2.53
N THR A 342 -28.64 -3.03 -1.95
CA THR A 342 -28.17 -2.58 -0.62
C THR A 342 -28.75 -3.44 0.50
N VAL A 343 -27.93 -3.73 1.51
CA VAL A 343 -28.34 -4.37 2.78
C VAL A 343 -28.07 -3.46 3.98
N ALA A 344 -28.53 -3.87 5.17
CA ALA A 344 -28.22 -3.23 6.45
C ALA A 344 -28.39 -1.70 6.46
N SER A 345 -27.30 -0.93 6.63
CA SER A 345 -27.32 0.55 6.71
C SER A 345 -27.35 1.25 5.36
N ALA A 346 -27.49 0.48 4.28
CA ALA A 346 -27.39 0.90 2.90
C ALA A 346 -26.03 1.52 2.57
N ILE A 347 -25.93 2.18 1.40
CA ILE A 347 -24.72 2.91 1.02
C ILE A 347 -24.72 4.26 1.74
N ARG A 348 -23.62 4.61 2.40
CA ARG A 348 -23.44 5.87 3.14
C ARG A 348 -22.32 6.69 2.52
N TYR A 349 -22.50 7.99 2.34
CA TYR A 349 -21.46 8.86 1.79
C TYR A 349 -21.43 10.25 2.42
N GLY A 350 -20.23 10.80 2.54
CA GLY A 350 -19.98 12.02 3.30
C GLY A 350 -18.54 12.49 3.21
N THR A 351 -18.22 13.56 3.94
CA THR A 351 -16.89 14.18 3.92
C THR A 351 -16.40 14.39 5.33
N VAL A 352 -15.13 14.06 5.56
CA VAL A 352 -14.41 14.29 6.82
C VAL A 352 -13.17 15.15 6.57
N GLY A 353 -12.59 15.65 7.64
CA GLY A 353 -11.37 16.45 7.58
C GLY A 353 -11.61 17.93 7.26
N SER A 354 -10.52 18.67 7.24
CA SER A 354 -10.45 20.11 7.00
C SER A 354 -9.76 20.41 5.68
N ALA A 355 -10.28 21.39 4.94
CA ALA A 355 -9.64 21.83 3.71
C ALA A 355 -8.23 22.40 3.99
N PRO A 356 -7.24 22.17 3.12
CA PRO A 356 -7.36 21.52 1.81
C PRO A 356 -7.10 20.00 1.81
N ASN A 357 -7.29 19.29 2.94
CA ASN A 357 -6.92 17.88 3.09
C ASN A 357 -8.13 17.03 3.54
N ARG A 358 -9.32 17.30 2.98
CA ARG A 358 -10.54 16.54 3.25
C ARG A 358 -10.50 15.15 2.62
N THR A 359 -11.35 14.26 3.10
CA THR A 359 -11.59 12.95 2.49
C THR A 359 -13.08 12.77 2.23
N PHE A 360 -13.44 12.43 0.99
CA PHE A 360 -14.79 12.00 0.62
C PHE A 360 -14.89 10.49 0.73
N ILE A 361 -15.85 9.99 1.51
CA ILE A 361 -15.99 8.58 1.85
C ILE A 361 -17.30 8.07 1.27
N VAL A 362 -17.26 6.87 0.69
CA VAL A 362 -18.43 6.07 0.30
C VAL A 362 -18.30 4.69 0.89
N ASP A 363 -19.19 4.35 1.82
CA ASP A 363 -19.24 3.07 2.52
C ASP A 363 -20.41 2.24 1.95
N TYR A 364 -20.10 1.11 1.35
CA TYR A 364 -21.05 0.20 0.75
C TYR A 364 -21.36 -0.96 1.69
N GLN A 365 -22.65 -1.23 1.86
CA GLN A 365 -23.17 -2.47 2.44
C GLN A 365 -24.16 -3.05 1.45
N MET A 366 -23.74 -4.09 0.72
CA MET A 366 -24.50 -4.67 -0.41
C MET A 366 -24.50 -6.19 -0.36
N GLU A 367 -25.39 -6.81 -1.14
CA GLU A 367 -25.41 -8.24 -1.47
C GLU A 367 -25.71 -8.42 -2.98
N THR A 368 -25.34 -9.56 -3.57
CA THR A 368 -25.70 -9.89 -4.97
C THR A 368 -27.21 -10.12 -5.13
N ALA A 369 -27.80 -9.70 -6.23
CA ALA A 369 -29.22 -9.90 -6.55
C ALA A 369 -29.47 -11.16 -7.44
N PRO A 370 -30.61 -11.87 -7.27
CA PRO A 370 -31.53 -11.76 -6.14
C PRO A 370 -30.86 -12.31 -4.86
N GLY A 371 -30.96 -11.55 -3.77
CA GLY A 371 -30.31 -11.82 -2.48
C GLY A 371 -30.40 -13.26 -1.96
N GLY A 372 -29.53 -13.58 -1.02
CA GLY A 372 -29.39 -14.92 -0.45
C GLY A 372 -28.40 -14.97 0.70
N ASN A 373 -28.44 -16.05 1.49
CA ASN A 373 -27.46 -16.23 2.57
C ASN A 373 -26.04 -16.30 1.97
N ASP A 374 -25.08 -15.62 2.58
CA ASP A 374 -23.64 -15.66 2.27
C ASP A 374 -23.15 -14.85 1.05
N ASN A 375 -23.87 -13.77 0.67
CA ASN A 375 -23.52 -12.92 -0.49
C ASN A 375 -23.17 -11.46 -0.15
N ASP A 376 -22.98 -11.13 1.12
CA ASP A 376 -22.68 -9.74 1.54
C ASP A 376 -21.28 -9.29 1.09
N VAL A 377 -21.21 -8.07 0.53
CA VAL A 377 -19.99 -7.33 0.17
C VAL A 377 -20.00 -5.97 0.87
N TYR A 378 -19.11 -5.81 1.85
CA TYR A 378 -18.88 -4.54 2.55
C TYR A 378 -17.54 -3.96 2.12
N VAL A 379 -17.59 -2.75 1.57
CA VAL A 379 -16.43 -2.09 0.97
C VAL A 379 -16.51 -0.59 1.15
N GLN A 380 -15.38 0.03 1.49
CA GLN A 380 -15.28 1.47 1.63
C GLN A 380 -14.36 2.03 0.56
N VAL A 381 -14.79 3.13 -0.06
CA VAL A 381 -14.01 3.96 -0.97
C VAL A 381 -13.70 5.27 -0.26
N GLN A 382 -12.43 5.68 -0.27
CA GLN A 382 -12.02 7.01 0.16
C GLN A 382 -11.36 7.75 -1.00
N VAL A 383 -11.73 9.01 -1.20
CA VAL A 383 -11.15 9.91 -2.18
C VAL A 383 -10.54 11.08 -1.41
N HIS A 384 -9.24 11.31 -1.57
CA HIS A 384 -8.47 12.26 -0.77
C HIS A 384 -8.27 13.60 -1.50
N GLU A 385 -8.55 14.71 -0.82
CA GLU A 385 -8.31 16.07 -1.33
C GLU A 385 -6.81 16.31 -1.49
N MET A 386 -6.43 17.09 -2.50
CA MET A 386 -5.05 17.35 -2.95
C MET A 386 -4.27 16.17 -3.50
N SER A 387 -4.16 15.04 -2.78
CA SER A 387 -3.43 13.88 -3.30
C SER A 387 -4.16 13.20 -4.46
N ASN A 388 -5.49 13.40 -4.56
CA ASN A 388 -6.37 12.72 -5.50
C ASN A 388 -6.30 11.18 -5.40
N LEU A 389 -5.69 10.65 -4.33
CA LEU A 389 -5.64 9.22 -4.07
C LEU A 389 -7.07 8.71 -3.92
N ILE A 390 -7.34 7.57 -4.54
CA ILE A 390 -8.56 6.79 -4.31
C ILE A 390 -8.13 5.49 -3.65
N SER A 391 -8.64 5.18 -2.47
CA SER A 391 -8.42 3.90 -1.78
C SER A 391 -9.72 3.12 -1.69
N VAL A 392 -9.63 1.80 -1.79
CA VAL A 392 -10.73 0.85 -1.73
C VAL A 392 -10.35 -0.23 -0.74
N ARG A 393 -11.17 -0.44 0.29
CA ARG A 393 -10.90 -1.41 1.36
C ARG A 393 -12.12 -2.30 1.57
N TYR A 394 -11.93 -3.61 1.48
CA TYR A 394 -12.98 -4.60 1.74
C TYR A 394 -12.97 -5.00 3.22
N TRP A 395 -14.13 -5.34 3.81
CA TRP A 395 -14.22 -5.85 5.18
C TRP A 395 -15.00 -7.14 5.34
N THR A 396 -16.07 -7.33 4.57
CA THR A 396 -16.77 -8.61 4.53
C THR A 396 -17.02 -8.92 3.07
N ALA A 397 -16.47 -10.03 2.61
CA ALA A 397 -16.98 -10.75 1.45
C ALA A 397 -17.35 -12.13 2.01
N GLN A 398 -18.65 -12.44 2.10
CA GLN A 398 -19.06 -13.79 2.48
C GLN A 398 -18.69 -14.78 1.36
N PHE A 399 -18.68 -16.09 1.68
CA PHE A 399 -18.08 -17.18 0.88
C PHE A 399 -18.36 -17.18 -0.63
N THR A 400 -19.46 -16.61 -1.09
CA THR A 400 -19.83 -16.59 -2.52
C THR A 400 -19.62 -15.24 -3.21
N ALA A 401 -19.19 -14.20 -2.49
CA ALA A 401 -18.97 -12.85 -3.00
C ALA A 401 -17.48 -12.52 -3.19
N ASP A 402 -16.75 -13.42 -3.83
CA ASP A 402 -15.29 -13.41 -3.95
C ASP A 402 -14.74 -12.78 -5.24
N GLY A 403 -15.63 -12.17 -6.03
CA GLY A 403 -15.33 -11.54 -7.33
C GLY A 403 -15.58 -12.43 -8.55
N GLN A 404 -16.00 -13.69 -8.41
CA GLN A 404 -16.28 -14.58 -9.55
C GLN A 404 -17.40 -14.11 -10.49
N GLY A 405 -18.35 -13.31 -10.01
CA GLY A 405 -19.41 -12.68 -10.82
C GLY A 405 -19.16 -11.22 -11.18
N ALA A 406 -18.14 -10.59 -10.58
CA ALA A 406 -18.02 -9.14 -10.57
C ALA A 406 -16.82 -8.62 -11.38
N THR A 407 -16.89 -7.34 -11.72
CA THR A 407 -15.76 -6.56 -12.21
C THR A 407 -15.21 -5.69 -11.08
N ILE A 408 -13.89 -5.74 -10.86
CA ILE A 408 -13.20 -4.89 -9.90
C ILE A 408 -12.05 -4.17 -10.61
N GLY A 409 -12.01 -2.86 -10.51
CA GLY A 409 -10.95 -2.03 -11.04
C GLY A 409 -11.39 -0.64 -11.45
N PHE A 410 -10.56 0.03 -12.23
CA PHE A 410 -10.79 1.39 -12.68
C PHE A 410 -10.57 1.52 -14.18
N GLN A 411 -11.33 2.37 -14.85
CA GLN A 411 -10.98 2.86 -16.19
C GLN A 411 -11.01 4.39 -16.23
N GLY A 412 -10.14 4.95 -17.05
CA GLY A 412 -10.13 6.37 -17.37
C GLY A 412 -11.33 6.82 -18.20
N ALA A 413 -11.30 8.06 -18.67
CA ALA A 413 -12.31 8.57 -19.59
C ALA A 413 -12.13 8.02 -21.02
N GLY A 414 -13.22 7.93 -21.79
CA GLY A 414 -13.20 7.55 -23.20
C GLY A 414 -13.90 6.22 -23.56
N GLY A 415 -14.61 5.61 -22.60
CA GLY A 415 -15.36 4.37 -22.84
C GLY A 415 -14.44 3.24 -23.30
N SER A 416 -14.77 2.57 -24.40
CA SER A 416 -13.97 1.45 -24.94
C SER A 416 -12.54 1.84 -25.36
N ALA A 417 -12.23 3.13 -25.48
CA ALA A 417 -10.88 3.62 -25.77
C ALA A 417 -10.09 4.02 -24.50
N ALA A 418 -10.68 3.93 -23.32
CA ALA A 418 -10.05 4.27 -22.05
C ALA A 418 -8.89 3.33 -21.71
N VAL A 419 -7.94 3.84 -20.94
CA VAL A 419 -6.96 3.00 -20.25
C VAL A 419 -7.67 2.32 -19.07
N ALA A 420 -7.57 0.99 -19.01
CA ALA A 420 -8.15 0.19 -17.93
C ALA A 420 -7.05 -0.30 -16.96
N TYR A 421 -7.37 -0.19 -15.68
CA TYR A 421 -6.62 -0.69 -14.55
C TYR A 421 -7.46 -1.74 -13.83
N SER A 422 -7.70 -2.85 -14.52
CA SER A 422 -8.51 -3.97 -14.02
C SER A 422 -7.75 -4.80 -12.98
N LEU A 423 -8.41 -5.18 -11.89
CA LEU A 423 -7.91 -6.19 -10.96
C LEU A 423 -8.49 -7.56 -11.30
N THR A 424 -9.80 -7.64 -11.57
CA THR A 424 -10.44 -8.88 -12.04
C THR A 424 -11.66 -8.58 -12.91
N CYS A 425 -12.06 -9.56 -13.71
CA CYS A 425 -13.36 -9.64 -14.36
C CYS A 425 -13.83 -11.08 -14.33
N ASN A 426 -14.92 -11.35 -13.60
CA ASN A 426 -15.48 -12.68 -13.38
C ASN A 426 -14.43 -13.68 -12.91
N GLY A 427 -13.65 -13.28 -11.91
CA GLY A 427 -12.54 -14.07 -11.40
C GLY A 427 -12.41 -13.88 -9.91
N LYS A 428 -12.33 -15.00 -9.19
CA LYS A 428 -12.03 -15.01 -7.76
C LYS A 428 -10.81 -14.14 -7.50
N ILE A 429 -10.86 -13.22 -6.54
CA ILE A 429 -9.73 -12.34 -6.19
C ILE A 429 -9.78 -11.85 -4.74
N LEU A 430 -10.93 -11.97 -4.08
CA LEU A 430 -11.09 -11.67 -2.66
C LEU A 430 -10.97 -12.98 -1.86
N ASP A 431 -10.36 -12.86 -0.69
CA ASP A 431 -10.14 -13.91 0.29
C ASP A 431 -11.36 -13.98 1.21
N ASP A 432 -12.22 -14.98 1.01
CA ASP A 432 -13.44 -15.17 1.82
C ASP A 432 -13.15 -15.62 3.27
N ASN A 433 -11.90 -16.00 3.55
CA ASN A 433 -11.41 -16.46 4.85
C ASN A 433 -10.47 -15.45 5.57
N ALA A 434 -10.06 -14.36 4.93
CA ALA A 434 -9.16 -13.33 5.47
C ALA A 434 -9.65 -11.90 5.20
N ILE A 435 -10.93 -11.69 5.49
CA ILE A 435 -11.77 -10.54 5.16
C ILE A 435 -11.27 -9.14 5.59
N ASN A 436 -10.18 -9.04 6.37
CA ASN A 436 -9.74 -7.78 6.99
C ASN A 436 -8.52 -7.08 6.41
N GLU A 437 -7.88 -7.66 5.40
CA GLU A 437 -6.59 -7.15 4.92
C GLU A 437 -6.60 -6.70 3.46
N GLU A 438 -7.75 -6.83 2.78
CA GLU A 438 -7.84 -6.67 1.34
C GLU A 438 -8.23 -5.27 0.91
N GLY A 439 -7.64 -4.85 -0.21
CA GLY A 439 -7.98 -3.60 -0.83
C GLY A 439 -6.97 -3.21 -1.89
N TRP A 440 -7.20 -2.05 -2.46
CA TRP A 440 -6.31 -1.45 -3.45
C TRP A 440 -6.45 0.07 -3.44
N SER A 441 -5.51 0.75 -4.07
CA SER A 441 -5.56 2.19 -4.26
C SER A 441 -5.07 2.58 -5.65
N LEU A 442 -5.55 3.72 -6.11
CA LEU A 442 -5.22 4.35 -7.36
C LEU A 442 -4.73 5.77 -7.06
N HIS A 443 -3.50 6.07 -7.44
CA HIS A 443 -2.92 7.39 -7.31
C HIS A 443 -2.74 8.04 -8.68
N PRO A 444 -3.47 9.13 -8.97
CA PRO A 444 -3.24 9.94 -10.14
C PRO A 444 -1.88 10.62 -10.09
N LYS A 445 -1.17 10.60 -11.22
CA LYS A 445 0.13 11.24 -11.38
C LYS A 445 0.04 12.41 -12.35
N ALA A 446 1.11 13.21 -12.35
CA ALA A 446 1.33 14.20 -13.39
C ALA A 446 1.28 13.56 -14.79
N LEU A 447 0.92 14.37 -15.80
CA LEU A 447 0.85 13.96 -17.22
C LEU A 447 -0.20 12.88 -17.53
N GLY A 448 -1.11 12.60 -16.59
CA GLY A 448 -2.27 11.74 -16.80
C GLY A 448 -1.99 10.24 -16.65
N ALA A 449 -0.82 9.85 -16.12
CA ALA A 449 -0.57 8.47 -15.70
C ALA A 449 -1.26 8.17 -14.36
N LEU A 450 -1.63 6.92 -14.12
CA LEU A 450 -2.12 6.44 -12.82
C LEU A 450 -1.25 5.28 -12.32
N SER A 451 -1.02 5.21 -11.02
CA SER A 451 -0.48 4.02 -10.35
C SER A 451 -1.59 3.30 -9.62
N LEU A 452 -1.73 1.99 -9.82
CA LEU A 452 -2.57 1.14 -8.99
C LEU A 452 -1.65 0.31 -8.08
N HIS A 453 -2.02 0.18 -6.80
CA HIS A 453 -1.40 -0.75 -5.85
C HIS A 453 -2.50 -1.58 -5.20
N SER A 454 -2.38 -2.91 -5.22
CA SER A 454 -3.31 -3.82 -4.55
C SER A 454 -2.61 -4.65 -3.47
N GLY A 455 -3.38 -4.99 -2.44
CA GLY A 455 -3.03 -5.94 -1.38
C GLY A 455 -4.13 -6.99 -1.24
N MET A 456 -4.53 -7.60 -2.35
CA MET A 456 -5.57 -8.65 -2.40
C MET A 456 -4.95 -10.04 -2.22
N ALA A 457 -5.73 -11.02 -1.75
CA ALA A 457 -5.29 -12.40 -1.69
C ALA A 457 -6.39 -13.38 -2.11
N HIS A 458 -5.97 -14.64 -2.24
CA HIS A 458 -6.87 -15.76 -2.30
C HIS A 458 -6.65 -16.58 -1.04
N SER A 459 -7.71 -17.16 -0.49
CA SER A 459 -7.54 -18.12 0.58
C SER A 459 -6.77 -19.33 0.04
N PRO A 460 -5.84 -19.94 0.81
CA PRO A 460 -5.08 -21.10 0.33
C PRO A 460 -5.96 -22.29 -0.11
N ASP A 461 -7.18 -22.40 0.43
CA ASP A 461 -8.19 -23.39 0.05
C ASP A 461 -8.89 -23.07 -1.27
N ASP A 462 -8.84 -21.82 -1.74
CA ASP A 462 -9.38 -21.41 -3.04
C ASP A 462 -8.49 -21.75 -4.22
N ILE A 463 -7.21 -21.98 -3.96
CA ILE A 463 -6.23 -22.30 -4.98
C ILE A 463 -6.25 -23.81 -5.21
N ASN A 464 -7.34 -24.24 -5.87
CA ASN A 464 -7.62 -25.64 -6.17
C ASN A 464 -8.06 -25.81 -7.63
N ALA A 465 -8.05 -27.05 -8.13
CA ALA A 465 -8.35 -27.35 -9.53
C ALA A 465 -9.82 -27.10 -9.94
N THR A 466 -10.74 -26.96 -8.98
CA THR A 466 -12.14 -26.61 -9.24
C THR A 466 -12.26 -25.13 -9.57
N ASN A 467 -11.63 -24.27 -8.77
CA ASN A 467 -11.69 -22.81 -8.90
C ASN A 467 -10.72 -22.29 -9.96
N ILE A 468 -9.61 -23.02 -10.21
CA ILE A 468 -8.58 -22.65 -11.17
C ILE A 468 -8.39 -23.80 -12.16
N PRO A 469 -9.17 -23.84 -13.26
CA PRO A 469 -9.03 -24.86 -14.28
C PRO A 469 -7.60 -24.88 -14.86
N GLY A 470 -6.96 -26.05 -14.82
CA GLY A 470 -5.59 -26.21 -15.31
C GLY A 470 -4.50 -25.73 -14.35
N LEU A 471 -4.81 -25.61 -13.05
CA LEU A 471 -3.83 -25.36 -11.99
C LEU A 471 -2.66 -26.34 -12.07
N GLN A 472 -1.44 -25.81 -12.05
CA GLN A 472 -0.19 -26.58 -12.07
C GLN A 472 0.55 -26.41 -10.74
N SER A 473 1.49 -27.30 -10.48
CA SER A 473 2.31 -27.25 -9.27
C SER A 473 3.81 -27.42 -9.54
N LEU A 474 4.59 -26.89 -8.63
CA LEU A 474 6.04 -27.06 -8.52
C LEU A 474 6.34 -27.50 -7.07
N SER A 475 7.21 -28.48 -6.91
CA SER A 475 7.62 -28.98 -5.59
C SER A 475 9.07 -29.48 -5.57
N GLY A 476 9.55 -29.78 -4.38
CA GLY A 476 10.88 -30.28 -4.12
C GLY A 476 11.82 -29.19 -3.60
N ASN A 477 13.12 -29.50 -3.67
CA ASN A 477 14.20 -28.60 -3.33
C ASN A 477 14.95 -28.21 -4.59
N GLU A 478 15.43 -26.97 -4.67
CA GLU A 478 16.13 -26.41 -5.82
C GLU A 478 15.48 -26.68 -7.19
N SER A 479 14.15 -26.61 -7.27
CA SER A 479 13.40 -26.77 -8.51
C SER A 479 13.03 -25.42 -9.12
N THR A 480 13.05 -25.34 -10.45
CA THR A 480 12.50 -24.20 -11.19
C THR A 480 11.60 -24.66 -12.33
N VAL A 481 10.64 -23.82 -12.70
CA VAL A 481 9.81 -24.00 -13.91
C VAL A 481 9.68 -22.66 -14.62
N THR A 482 9.74 -22.66 -15.95
CA THR A 482 9.37 -21.49 -16.76
C THR A 482 8.00 -21.71 -17.37
N VAL A 483 7.07 -20.81 -17.06
CA VAL A 483 5.65 -20.91 -17.44
C VAL A 483 5.34 -19.80 -18.44
N THR A 484 4.51 -20.10 -19.45
CA THR A 484 3.93 -19.06 -20.31
C THR A 484 2.67 -18.50 -19.64
N MET A 485 2.67 -17.20 -19.38
CA MET A 485 1.53 -16.49 -18.81
C MET A 485 0.41 -16.30 -19.86
N PRO A 486 -0.86 -16.20 -19.43
CA PRO A 486 -2.00 -15.98 -20.33
C PRO A 486 -2.00 -14.59 -21.01
N PHE A 487 -1.19 -13.67 -20.52
CA PHE A 487 -0.98 -12.31 -21.02
C PHE A 487 0.49 -11.91 -20.86
N SER A 488 0.88 -10.79 -21.46
CA SER A 488 2.22 -10.23 -21.26
C SER A 488 2.23 -9.19 -20.16
N VAL A 489 3.28 -9.18 -19.32
CA VAL A 489 3.60 -8.11 -18.39
C VAL A 489 4.62 -7.21 -19.07
N VAL A 490 4.35 -5.90 -19.16
CA VAL A 490 5.28 -4.93 -19.76
C VAL A 490 6.15 -4.32 -18.67
N LEU A 491 7.45 -4.62 -18.70
CA LEU A 491 8.46 -4.10 -17.78
C LEU A 491 9.50 -3.27 -18.56
N ASN A 492 9.63 -1.98 -18.25
CA ASN A 492 10.45 -1.00 -18.95
C ASN A 492 10.22 -0.99 -20.48
N GLY A 493 8.95 -1.01 -20.90
CA GLY A 493 8.55 -1.06 -22.30
C GLY A 493 8.75 -2.42 -23.00
N VAL A 494 9.31 -3.42 -22.33
CA VAL A 494 9.51 -4.77 -22.87
C VAL A 494 8.39 -5.70 -22.39
N ALA A 495 7.74 -6.40 -23.33
CA ALA A 495 6.68 -7.35 -23.03
C ALA A 495 7.24 -8.74 -22.70
N TYR A 496 6.96 -9.24 -21.50
CA TYR A 496 7.32 -10.57 -21.04
C TYR A 496 6.07 -11.44 -20.95
N ASN A 497 6.04 -12.54 -21.69
CA ASN A 497 4.94 -13.51 -21.68
C ASN A 497 5.29 -14.80 -20.94
N THR A 498 6.49 -14.89 -20.36
CA THR A 498 6.94 -16.02 -19.56
C THR A 498 7.43 -15.55 -18.19
N VAL A 499 7.33 -16.44 -17.20
CA VAL A 499 7.85 -16.23 -15.85
C VAL A 499 8.51 -17.53 -15.36
N ALA A 500 9.74 -17.43 -14.87
CA ALA A 500 10.37 -18.49 -14.12
C ALA A 500 9.94 -18.40 -12.66
N ILE A 501 9.66 -19.55 -12.05
CA ILE A 501 9.23 -19.71 -10.66
C ILE A 501 10.22 -20.67 -9.99
N SER A 502 10.73 -20.31 -8.82
CA SER A 502 11.68 -21.09 -8.05
C SER A 502 11.11 -21.55 -6.71
N THR A 503 11.49 -22.76 -6.28
CA THR A 503 11.23 -23.23 -4.91
C THR A 503 11.97 -22.41 -3.84
N ASN A 504 12.93 -21.57 -4.24
CA ASN A 504 13.69 -20.67 -3.36
C ASN A 504 13.07 -19.26 -3.25
N GLY A 505 11.77 -19.11 -3.53
CA GLY A 505 11.02 -17.89 -3.24
C GLY A 505 11.37 -16.66 -4.09
N TRP A 506 11.74 -16.90 -5.36
CA TRP A 506 11.90 -15.86 -6.37
C TRP A 506 11.20 -16.20 -7.68
N ILE A 507 10.87 -15.16 -8.45
CA ILE A 507 10.39 -15.25 -9.82
C ILE A 507 11.20 -14.34 -10.76
N GLU A 508 11.29 -14.72 -12.03
CA GLU A 508 12.03 -13.97 -13.05
C GLU A 508 11.25 -13.89 -14.37
N PHE A 509 10.93 -12.69 -14.83
CA PHE A 509 10.16 -12.47 -16.06
C PHE A 509 11.02 -12.70 -17.30
N GLY A 510 10.56 -13.47 -18.29
CA GLY A 510 11.36 -13.82 -19.47
C GLY A 510 12.15 -15.13 -19.34
N GLY A 511 12.09 -15.80 -18.19
CA GLY A 511 12.73 -17.09 -17.93
C GLY A 511 13.95 -17.01 -17.01
N ASN A 512 14.45 -18.17 -16.60
CA ASN A 512 15.53 -18.33 -15.62
C ASN A 512 16.90 -18.04 -16.25
N THR A 513 17.52 -16.93 -15.88
CA THR A 513 18.87 -16.58 -16.39
C THR A 513 20.01 -17.05 -15.49
N ALA A 514 19.72 -17.37 -14.22
CA ALA A 514 20.68 -17.98 -13.30
C ALA A 514 21.05 -19.43 -13.68
N GLY A 515 20.19 -20.12 -14.44
CA GLY A 515 20.39 -21.50 -14.89
C GLY A 515 20.14 -22.57 -13.82
N GLY A 516 19.75 -22.18 -12.61
CA GLY A 516 19.40 -23.05 -11.49
C GLY A 516 18.37 -22.41 -10.57
N ALA A 517 18.07 -23.03 -9.43
CA ALA A 517 17.11 -22.50 -8.45
C ALA A 517 17.69 -21.46 -7.50
N ASP A 518 19.01 -21.30 -7.49
CA ASP A 518 19.72 -20.23 -6.79
C ASP A 518 19.31 -20.05 -5.31
N PRO A 519 19.78 -20.92 -4.41
CA PRO A 519 19.36 -20.90 -3.00
C PRO A 519 20.04 -19.80 -2.16
N ASN A 520 21.07 -19.13 -2.68
CA ASN A 520 21.84 -18.18 -1.89
C ASN A 520 21.39 -16.76 -2.19
N ASN A 521 20.69 -16.15 -1.24
CA ASN A 521 20.25 -14.77 -1.40
C ASN A 521 21.39 -13.76 -1.50
N ALA A 522 21.15 -12.69 -2.23
CA ALA A 522 22.07 -11.59 -2.41
C ALA A 522 21.34 -10.24 -2.39
N ALA A 523 22.12 -9.18 -2.19
CA ALA A 523 21.63 -7.82 -2.36
C ALA A 523 21.09 -7.59 -3.79
N LEU A 524 20.02 -6.81 -3.89
CA LEU A 524 19.49 -6.38 -5.20
C LEU A 524 20.22 -5.12 -5.67
N PRO A 525 20.61 -5.03 -6.96
CA PRO A 525 20.38 -6.01 -8.04
C PRO A 525 21.30 -7.25 -7.94
N ALA A 526 20.72 -8.44 -8.12
CA ALA A 526 21.46 -9.70 -8.07
C ALA A 526 22.16 -9.99 -9.41
N SER A 527 23.47 -10.24 -9.39
CA SER A 527 24.29 -10.35 -10.62
C SER A 527 24.02 -11.59 -11.49
N ASN A 528 23.39 -12.61 -10.92
CA ASN A 528 23.03 -13.87 -11.54
C ASN A 528 21.65 -13.85 -12.20
N HIS A 529 20.86 -12.79 -11.98
CA HIS A 529 19.57 -12.58 -12.63
C HIS A 529 19.63 -11.33 -13.51
N SER A 530 19.61 -11.55 -14.82
CA SER A 530 19.73 -10.50 -15.85
C SER A 530 18.39 -10.02 -16.40
N ASN A 531 17.31 -10.75 -16.14
CA ASN A 531 15.95 -10.32 -16.46
C ASN A 531 15.29 -9.62 -15.24
N PRO A 532 14.11 -8.99 -15.42
CA PRO A 532 13.37 -8.44 -14.28
C PRO A 532 13.06 -9.53 -13.24
N PHE A 533 13.60 -9.32 -12.04
CA PHE A 533 13.65 -10.29 -10.96
C PHE A 533 12.86 -9.80 -9.75
N LEU A 534 12.10 -10.69 -9.14
CA LEU A 534 11.37 -10.43 -7.91
C LEU A 534 11.68 -11.52 -6.88
N ALA A 535 12.33 -11.12 -5.80
CA ALA A 535 12.51 -11.95 -4.61
C ALA A 535 11.34 -11.70 -3.64
N THR A 536 10.42 -12.65 -3.53
CA THR A 536 9.30 -12.56 -2.58
C THR A 536 9.73 -13.00 -1.18
N TYR A 537 10.52 -14.07 -1.10
CA TYR A 537 11.25 -14.53 0.08
C TYR A 537 12.43 -15.40 -0.39
N TRP A 538 13.51 -14.75 -0.81
CA TRP A 538 14.64 -15.46 -1.42
C TRP A 538 15.62 -15.97 -0.36
N ASP A 539 15.72 -17.30 -0.26
CA ASP A 539 16.63 -18.03 0.62
C ASP A 539 16.74 -19.49 0.16
N ASP A 540 17.48 -20.33 0.88
CA ASP A 540 17.49 -21.78 0.71
C ASP A 540 16.19 -22.38 1.26
N MET A 541 15.23 -22.61 0.36
CA MET A 541 13.87 -23.00 0.71
C MET A 541 13.47 -24.29 0.00
N VAL A 542 12.74 -25.13 0.74
CA VAL A 542 12.11 -26.34 0.23
C VAL A 542 10.59 -26.23 0.36
N THR A 543 9.85 -26.83 -0.56
CA THR A 543 8.39 -26.86 -0.46
C THR A 543 7.92 -27.78 0.66
N THR A 544 6.91 -27.36 1.43
CA THR A 544 6.22 -28.21 2.42
C THR A 544 5.19 -29.12 1.73
N GLY A 545 5.60 -30.16 1.00
CA GLY A 545 4.68 -31.02 0.23
C GLY A 545 4.60 -30.64 -1.27
N ASN A 546 3.39 -30.58 -1.86
CA ASN A 546 3.12 -30.15 -3.25
C ASN A 546 2.74 -28.65 -3.47
N HIS A 547 3.40 -27.67 -2.83
CA HIS A 547 2.73 -26.39 -2.54
C HIS A 547 3.31 -25.09 -3.15
N ILE A 548 4.04 -25.14 -4.27
CA ILE A 548 3.95 -23.99 -5.20
C ILE A 548 2.84 -24.32 -6.19
N ARG A 549 1.80 -23.50 -6.25
CA ARG A 549 0.64 -23.66 -7.14
C ARG A 549 0.52 -22.43 -8.03
N TYR A 550 0.27 -22.61 -9.32
CA TYR A 550 0.11 -21.49 -10.23
C TYR A 550 -0.92 -21.76 -11.31
N GLY A 551 -1.62 -20.71 -11.72
CA GLY A 551 -2.73 -20.80 -12.67
C GLY A 551 -3.32 -19.44 -13.01
N THR A 552 -4.45 -19.46 -13.72
CA THR A 552 -5.12 -18.24 -14.19
C THR A 552 -6.58 -18.24 -13.77
N VAL A 553 -7.04 -17.11 -13.24
CA VAL A 553 -8.45 -16.83 -12.96
C VAL A 553 -8.92 -15.65 -13.81
N GLY A 554 -10.25 -15.46 -13.86
CA GLY A 554 -10.87 -14.37 -14.58
C GLY A 554 -11.04 -14.63 -16.08
N SER A 555 -11.74 -13.72 -16.73
CA SER A 555 -12.10 -13.78 -18.14
C SER A 555 -11.23 -12.85 -19.00
N THR A 556 -11.22 -13.07 -20.32
CA THR A 556 -10.48 -12.21 -21.26
C THR A 556 -10.84 -10.74 -21.05
N GLY A 557 -9.83 -9.88 -20.82
CA GLY A 557 -10.02 -8.48 -20.43
C GLY A 557 -9.77 -8.20 -18.94
N GLY A 558 -9.76 -9.22 -18.08
CA GLY A 558 -9.49 -9.10 -16.64
C GLY A 558 -8.97 -10.40 -16.03
N ARG A 559 -7.99 -11.03 -16.68
CA ARG A 559 -7.33 -12.26 -16.18
C ARG A 559 -6.27 -11.93 -15.13
N THR A 560 -6.17 -12.78 -14.12
CA THR A 560 -5.12 -12.73 -13.09
C THR A 560 -4.32 -14.03 -13.12
N PHE A 561 -2.99 -13.93 -13.19
CA PHE A 561 -2.08 -15.06 -13.07
C PHE A 561 -1.61 -15.14 -11.61
N ILE A 562 -1.90 -16.26 -10.95
CA ILE A 562 -1.64 -16.48 -9.53
C ILE A 562 -0.45 -17.40 -9.38
N ILE A 563 0.43 -17.06 -8.45
CA ILE A 563 1.47 -17.95 -7.92
C ILE A 563 1.32 -17.94 -6.42
N ASP A 564 0.98 -19.09 -5.86
CA ASP A 564 0.90 -19.35 -4.44
C ASP A 564 2.06 -20.24 -4.02
N SER A 565 2.63 -19.98 -2.85
CA SER A 565 3.88 -20.62 -2.42
C SER A 565 3.86 -20.86 -0.92
N GLU A 566 3.86 -22.13 -0.53
CA GLU A 566 4.13 -22.56 0.85
C GLU A 566 5.54 -23.15 0.93
N LEU A 567 6.43 -22.41 1.60
CA LEU A 567 7.85 -22.69 1.65
C LEU A 567 8.33 -22.76 3.10
N GLN A 568 9.32 -23.62 3.34
CA GLN A 568 10.07 -23.67 4.60
C GLN A 568 11.56 -23.55 4.31
N THR A 569 12.30 -22.89 5.19
CA THR A 569 13.77 -22.85 5.11
C THR A 569 14.33 -24.26 5.24
N VAL A 570 15.32 -24.61 4.43
CA VAL A 570 16.10 -25.83 4.63
C VAL A 570 16.96 -25.65 5.87
N THR A 571 16.43 -26.00 7.05
CA THR A 571 17.26 -26.05 8.25
C THR A 571 18.21 -27.24 8.15
N GLY A 572 19.51 -26.97 8.25
CA GLY A 572 20.50 -27.97 8.67
C GLY A 572 20.34 -28.37 10.13
#